data_AF-A0A7G5BU75-F1
#
_entry.id   AF-A0A7G5BU75-F1
#
_cell.length_a   1.000
_cell.length_b   1.000
_cell.length_c   1.000
_cell.angle_alpha   90.00
_cell.angle_beta   90.00
_cell.angle_gamma   90.00
#
_symmetry.space_group_name_H-M   'P 1'
#
loop_
_entity.id
_entity.type
_entity.pdbx_description
1 polymer ?
#
loop_
_entity_poly.entity_id
_entity_poly.type
_entity_poly.pdbx_seq_one_letter_code
_entity_poly.pdbx_strand_id
1 'polypeptide(L)'
;MLIGVYGYTDKRPVIYALMKLLQATGDVALFSNNRHYKRLLAPGESQGHLANMMIAISDASPDEIFEEVGYSQDDFEHVIFDIQDTLPENLSQIIYVKSYAPNEEEQAFLDILGAYKTIKLTYDRKREKDAINVSPLASIWKSVEEIETYRILNPIPSTDLNKGLAALLAPELNLKVKTALKLLTRRWGK
;
A
#
# COMPACT_ATOMS: atom_id res chain seq x y z
N MET A 1 -8.01 -10.53 3.97
CA MET A 1 -7.28 -9.56 4.83
C MET A 1 -7.48 -8.16 4.30
N LEU A 2 -7.98 -7.22 5.14
CA LEU A 2 -8.24 -5.83 4.74
C LEU A 2 -7.18 -4.90 5.34
N ILE A 3 -6.48 -4.15 4.49
CA ILE A 3 -5.43 -3.20 4.91
C ILE A 3 -5.84 -1.79 4.54
N GLY A 4 -5.91 -0.91 5.53
CA GLY A 4 -6.04 0.52 5.31
C GLY A 4 -4.66 1.19 5.29
N VAL A 5 -4.36 1.94 4.23
CA VAL A 5 -3.14 2.74 4.13
C VAL A 5 -3.55 4.20 4.12
N TYR A 6 -3.33 4.89 5.24
CA TYR A 6 -3.72 6.28 5.45
C TYR A 6 -2.51 7.22 5.40
N GLY A 7 -2.74 8.47 4.99
CA GLY A 7 -1.80 9.58 5.11
C GLY A 7 -1.74 10.48 3.87
N TYR A 8 -1.32 11.72 4.06
CA TYR A 8 -1.25 12.72 2.98
C TYR A 8 0.08 12.76 2.23
N THR A 9 1.08 12.01 2.70
CA THR A 9 2.34 11.82 1.98
C THR A 9 2.15 10.87 0.80
N ASP A 10 3.00 10.95 -0.23
CA ASP A 10 2.97 9.99 -1.33
C ASP A 10 3.20 8.54 -0.85
N LYS A 11 2.14 7.74 -0.92
CA LYS A 11 2.07 6.37 -0.38
C LYS A 11 2.47 5.31 -1.39
N ARG A 12 2.75 5.67 -2.65
CA ARG A 12 3.05 4.71 -3.73
C ARG A 12 4.18 3.75 -3.40
N PRO A 13 5.32 4.15 -2.79
CA PRO A 13 6.36 3.19 -2.40
C PRO A 13 5.87 2.13 -1.41
N VAL A 14 4.98 2.51 -0.50
CA VAL A 14 4.41 1.58 0.48
C VAL A 14 3.39 0.67 -0.20
N ILE A 15 2.44 1.25 -0.94
CA ILE A 15 1.38 0.50 -1.62
C ILE A 15 1.96 -0.49 -2.63
N TYR A 16 2.95 -0.10 -3.44
CA TYR A 16 3.59 -1.03 -4.39
C TYR A 16 4.36 -2.14 -3.69
N ALA A 17 4.98 -1.87 -2.53
CA ALA A 17 5.60 -2.92 -1.72
C ALA A 17 4.56 -3.89 -1.13
N LEU A 18 3.41 -3.38 -0.67
CA LEU A 18 2.29 -4.20 -0.20
C LEU A 18 1.75 -5.08 -1.32
N MET A 19 1.37 -4.50 -2.46
CA MET A 19 0.91 -5.23 -3.64
C MET A 19 1.91 -6.33 -4.02
N LYS A 20 3.22 -6.03 -3.97
CA LYS A 20 4.26 -7.00 -4.31
C LYS A 20 4.30 -8.20 -3.37
N LEU A 21 4.11 -7.98 -2.07
CA LEU A 21 4.06 -9.07 -1.09
C LEU A 21 2.76 -9.88 -1.23
N LEU A 22 1.62 -9.18 -1.30
CA LEU A 22 0.30 -9.78 -1.25
C LEU A 22 -0.06 -10.55 -2.53
N GLN A 23 0.37 -10.10 -3.71
CA GLN A 23 0.13 -10.84 -4.97
C GLN A 23 0.71 -12.27 -4.93
N ALA A 24 1.73 -12.49 -4.10
CA ALA A 24 2.39 -13.79 -3.98
C ALA A 24 1.70 -14.71 -2.96
N THR A 25 0.70 -14.22 -2.24
CA THR A 25 -0.05 -14.94 -1.21
C THR A 25 -1.53 -15.11 -1.54
N GLY A 26 -2.05 -14.42 -2.56
CA GLY A 26 -3.43 -14.57 -3.03
C GLY A 26 -3.84 -13.49 -4.02
N ASP A 27 -5.12 -13.48 -4.39
CA ASP A 27 -5.73 -12.44 -5.23
C ASP A 27 -5.90 -11.15 -4.43
N VAL A 28 -5.60 -10.02 -5.08
CA VAL A 28 -5.53 -8.72 -4.41
C VAL A 28 -6.46 -7.71 -5.05
N ALA A 29 -7.13 -6.88 -4.26
CA ALA A 29 -7.76 -5.65 -4.73
C ALA A 29 -7.03 -4.43 -4.18
N LEU A 30 -6.82 -3.41 -5.01
CA LEU A 30 -6.41 -2.07 -4.62
C LEU A 30 -7.52 -1.08 -4.96
N PHE A 31 -8.06 -0.42 -3.94
CA PHE A 31 -9.05 0.65 -4.08
C PHE A 31 -8.45 1.97 -3.63
N SER A 32 -8.61 3.01 -4.45
CA SER A 32 -8.02 4.33 -4.20
C SER A 32 -8.77 5.42 -4.95
N ASN A 33 -8.76 6.65 -4.46
CA ASN A 33 -9.16 7.83 -5.24
C ASN A 33 -7.95 8.53 -5.91
N ASN A 34 -6.73 8.04 -5.66
CA ASN A 34 -5.51 8.62 -6.19
C ASN A 34 -5.31 8.24 -7.67
N ARG A 35 -5.50 9.25 -8.52
CA ARG A 35 -5.39 9.13 -9.99
C ARG A 35 -4.01 8.68 -10.48
N HIS A 36 -2.97 8.75 -9.66
CA HIS A 36 -1.65 8.22 -10.04
C HIS A 36 -1.68 6.72 -10.35
N TYR A 37 -2.53 5.93 -9.67
CA TYR A 37 -2.61 4.49 -9.89
C TYR A 37 -3.20 4.10 -11.25
N LYS A 38 -3.85 5.02 -11.97
CA LYS A 38 -4.27 4.80 -13.36
C LYS A 38 -3.11 4.44 -14.29
N ARG A 39 -1.87 4.81 -13.93
CA ARG A 39 -0.67 4.46 -14.69
C ARG A 39 -0.38 2.95 -14.69
N LEU A 40 -0.91 2.21 -13.73
CA LEU A 40 -0.83 0.75 -13.68
C LEU A 40 -1.82 0.07 -14.64
N LEU A 41 -2.82 0.81 -15.15
CA LEU A 41 -3.89 0.32 -16.00
C LEU A 41 -3.66 0.66 -17.47
N ALA A 42 -4.53 0.15 -18.35
CA ALA A 42 -4.51 0.56 -19.74
C ALA A 42 -4.89 2.06 -19.87
N PRO A 43 -4.44 2.75 -20.94
CA PRO A 43 -4.67 4.18 -21.09
C PRO A 43 -6.17 4.53 -21.06
N GLY A 44 -6.55 5.45 -20.17
CA GLY A 44 -7.93 5.93 -20.04
C GLY A 44 -8.82 5.11 -19.08
N GLU A 45 -8.35 3.96 -18.60
CA GLU A 45 -9.10 3.13 -17.67
C GLU A 45 -9.02 3.66 -16.22
N SER A 46 -10.10 3.45 -15.48
CA SER A 46 -10.16 3.71 -14.03
C SER A 46 -10.32 2.42 -13.23
N GLN A 47 -10.53 1.28 -13.90
CA GLN A 47 -10.58 -0.04 -13.31
C GLN A 47 -9.90 -1.02 -14.27
N GLY A 48 -9.16 -1.99 -13.75
CA GLY A 48 -8.56 -3.04 -14.55
C GLY A 48 -7.69 -3.96 -13.71
N HIS A 49 -6.95 -4.83 -14.39
CA HIS A 49 -6.12 -5.83 -13.72
C HIS A 49 -4.63 -5.64 -14.02
N LEU A 50 -3.82 -5.89 -13.00
CA LEU A 50 -2.37 -6.03 -13.09
C LEU A 50 -2.00 -7.41 -12.53
N ALA A 51 -1.64 -8.36 -13.38
CA ALA A 51 -1.49 -9.77 -13.00
C ALA A 51 -2.76 -10.29 -12.29
N ASN A 52 -2.65 -10.78 -11.05
CA ASN A 52 -3.78 -11.25 -10.23
C ASN A 52 -4.31 -10.17 -9.26
N MET A 53 -4.13 -8.90 -9.61
CA MET A 53 -4.58 -7.78 -8.78
C MET A 53 -5.62 -6.97 -9.54
N MET A 54 -6.81 -6.82 -8.95
CA MET A 54 -7.77 -5.81 -9.36
C MET A 54 -7.31 -4.45 -8.83
N ILE A 55 -7.36 -3.43 -9.67
CA ILE A 55 -7.08 -2.05 -9.28
C ILE A 55 -8.27 -1.21 -9.74
N ALA A 56 -8.91 -0.49 -8.81
CA ALA A 56 -9.94 0.48 -9.13
C ALA A 56 -9.63 1.85 -8.52
N ILE A 57 -9.76 2.87 -9.36
CA ILE A 57 -9.57 4.28 -9.04
C ILE A 57 -10.93 4.95 -9.11
N SER A 58 -11.54 5.18 -7.95
CA SER A 58 -12.88 5.76 -7.83
C SER A 58 -12.98 6.69 -6.63
N ASP A 59 -13.95 7.60 -6.70
CA ASP A 59 -14.33 8.48 -5.60
C ASP A 59 -15.43 7.82 -4.72
N ALA A 60 -15.89 6.61 -5.06
CA ALA A 60 -16.82 5.84 -4.24
C ALA A 60 -16.25 5.53 -2.86
N SER A 61 -17.14 5.49 -1.86
CA SER A 61 -16.76 5.09 -0.52
C SER A 61 -16.35 3.61 -0.44
N PRO A 62 -15.63 3.17 0.60
CA PRO A 62 -15.27 1.77 0.78
C PRO A 62 -16.46 0.79 0.77
N ASP A 63 -17.65 1.24 1.16
CA ASP A 63 -18.86 0.42 1.19
C ASP A 63 -19.52 0.30 -0.18
N GLU A 64 -19.37 1.33 -1.03
CA GLU A 64 -19.96 1.39 -2.38
C GLU A 64 -19.04 0.80 -3.46
N ILE A 65 -17.72 0.79 -3.24
CA ILE A 65 -16.74 0.45 -4.27
C ILE A 65 -16.96 -0.96 -4.83
N PHE A 66 -17.34 -1.92 -3.99
CA PHE A 66 -17.59 -3.31 -4.39
C PHE A 66 -18.76 -3.43 -5.38
N GLU A 67 -19.85 -2.70 -5.12
CA GLU A 67 -20.98 -2.62 -6.04
C GLU A 67 -20.56 -1.97 -7.37
N GLU A 68 -19.79 -0.88 -7.31
CA GLU A 68 -19.30 -0.18 -8.50
C GLU A 68 -18.42 -1.07 -9.37
N VAL A 69 -17.48 -1.80 -8.77
CA VAL A 69 -16.54 -2.65 -9.53
C VAL A 69 -17.14 -3.97 -9.98
N GLY A 70 -18.31 -4.34 -9.44
CA GLY A 70 -19.00 -5.60 -9.72
C GLY A 70 -18.36 -6.83 -9.09
N TYR A 71 -17.73 -6.66 -7.92
CA TYR A 71 -17.10 -7.74 -7.15
C TYR A 71 -17.58 -7.71 -5.70
N SER A 72 -17.47 -8.82 -5.01
CA SER A 72 -17.62 -8.90 -3.55
C SER A 72 -16.25 -8.87 -2.87
N GLN A 73 -16.24 -8.55 -1.58
CA GLN A 73 -15.02 -8.64 -0.77
C GLN A 73 -14.44 -10.07 -0.74
N ASP A 74 -15.30 -11.08 -0.76
CA ASP A 74 -14.92 -12.50 -0.68
C ASP A 74 -14.25 -13.02 -1.95
N ASP A 75 -14.26 -12.25 -3.04
CA ASP A 75 -13.53 -12.57 -4.27
C ASP A 75 -12.02 -12.31 -4.15
N PHE A 76 -11.56 -11.70 -3.04
CA PHE A 76 -10.16 -11.34 -2.84
C PHE A 76 -9.62 -11.86 -1.50
N GLU A 77 -8.43 -12.48 -1.55
CA GLU A 77 -7.68 -12.85 -0.34
C GLU A 77 -7.19 -11.61 0.41
N HIS A 78 -6.86 -10.55 -0.33
CA HIS A 78 -6.30 -9.32 0.21
C HIS A 78 -6.94 -8.08 -0.43
N VAL A 79 -7.31 -7.10 0.39
CA VAL A 79 -7.80 -5.80 -0.09
C VAL A 79 -6.96 -4.70 0.53
N ILE A 80 -6.46 -3.79 -0.30
CA ILE A 80 -5.75 -2.59 0.11
C ILE A 80 -6.66 -1.39 -0.18
N PHE A 81 -7.03 -0.65 0.86
CA PHE A 81 -7.67 0.65 0.74
C PHE A 81 -6.62 1.75 0.89
N ASP A 82 -6.43 2.56 -0.15
CA ASP A 82 -5.71 3.82 -0.06
C ASP A 82 -6.64 4.90 0.52
N ILE A 83 -6.55 5.10 1.83
CA ILE A 83 -7.48 5.94 2.59
C ILE A 83 -7.04 7.41 2.50
N GLN A 84 -8.02 8.27 2.17
CA GLN A 84 -7.93 9.71 2.41
C GLN A 84 -8.93 10.13 3.48
N ASP A 85 -10.22 10.01 3.21
CA ASP A 85 -11.23 10.69 4.05
C ASP A 85 -12.28 9.75 4.65
N THR A 86 -12.38 8.52 4.15
CA THR A 86 -13.37 7.53 4.63
C THR A 86 -12.67 6.26 5.09
N LEU A 87 -12.91 5.86 6.33
CA LEU A 87 -12.35 4.67 6.94
C LEU A 87 -13.24 3.45 6.60
N PRO A 88 -12.72 2.42 5.90
CA PRO A 88 -13.44 1.16 5.73
C PRO A 88 -13.72 0.48 7.07
N GLU A 89 -14.85 -0.21 7.19
CA GLU A 89 -15.11 -1.05 8.35
C GLU A 89 -14.20 -2.30 8.38
N ASN A 90 -13.97 -2.85 9.58
CA ASN A 90 -13.33 -4.15 9.79
C ASN A 90 -11.91 -4.32 9.21
N LEU A 91 -11.12 -3.24 9.16
CA LEU A 91 -9.72 -3.32 8.77
C LEU A 91 -8.92 -4.24 9.70
N SER A 92 -8.25 -5.24 9.11
CA SER A 92 -7.35 -6.14 9.84
C SER A 92 -6.05 -5.45 10.24
N GLN A 93 -5.59 -4.50 9.41
CA GLN A 93 -4.37 -3.77 9.64
C GLN A 93 -4.49 -2.33 9.13
N ILE A 94 -3.96 -1.39 9.91
CA ILE A 94 -3.91 0.02 9.53
C ILE A 94 -2.45 0.46 9.48
N ILE A 95 -2.07 1.10 8.38
CA ILE A 95 -0.74 1.64 8.13
C ILE A 95 -0.85 3.13 7.93
N TYR A 96 -0.23 3.90 8.80
CA TYR A 96 -0.13 5.35 8.68
C TYR A 96 1.20 5.73 8.00
N VAL A 97 1.13 6.34 6.82
CA VAL A 97 2.28 6.77 6.04
C VAL A 97 2.43 8.28 6.13
N LYS A 98 3.52 8.75 6.74
CA LYS A 98 3.76 10.19 6.96
C LYS A 98 5.16 10.61 6.57
N SER A 99 5.37 11.91 6.43
CA SER A 99 6.69 12.51 6.26
C SER A 99 7.02 13.46 7.40
N TYR A 100 6.13 14.42 7.64
CA TYR A 100 6.22 15.40 8.73
C TYR A 100 5.25 15.04 9.87
N ALA A 101 5.18 15.91 10.87
CA ALA A 101 4.13 15.81 11.89
C ALA A 101 2.75 16.06 11.23
N PRO A 102 1.70 15.36 11.68
CA PRO A 102 0.36 15.58 11.15
C PRO A 102 -0.11 17.00 11.42
N ASN A 103 -0.92 17.55 10.51
CA ASN A 103 -1.67 18.78 10.77
C ASN A 103 -2.91 18.46 11.62
N GLU A 104 -3.73 19.47 11.94
CA GLU A 104 -4.91 19.30 12.80
C GLU A 104 -5.95 18.34 12.21
N GLU A 105 -6.19 18.41 10.90
CA GLU A 105 -7.12 17.52 10.20
C GLU A 105 -6.63 16.06 10.21
N GLU A 106 -5.36 15.85 9.87
CA GLU A 106 -4.72 14.54 9.89
C GLU A 106 -4.71 13.96 11.31
N GLN A 107 -4.43 14.78 12.32
CA GLN A 107 -4.46 14.35 13.72
C GLN A 107 -5.87 13.94 14.16
N ALA A 108 -6.90 14.73 13.80
CA ALA A 108 -8.28 14.39 14.09
C ALA A 108 -8.69 13.05 13.46
N PHE A 109 -8.22 12.78 12.24
CA PHE A 109 -8.46 11.50 11.57
C PHE A 109 -7.68 10.34 12.22
N LEU A 110 -6.45 10.57 12.68
CA LEU A 110 -5.66 9.58 13.42
C LEU A 110 -6.32 9.19 14.75
N ASP A 111 -6.94 10.15 15.43
CA ASP A 111 -7.61 9.93 16.72
C ASP A 111 -8.82 8.98 16.60
N ILE A 112 -9.47 8.94 15.43
CA ILE A 112 -10.57 8.01 15.14
C ILE A 112 -10.10 6.69 14.51
N LEU A 113 -8.90 6.65 13.91
CA LEU A 113 -8.36 5.50 13.18
C LEU A 113 -8.11 4.27 14.07
N GLY A 114 -7.95 4.48 15.37
CA GLY A 114 -7.60 3.43 16.33
C GLY A 114 -6.13 3.03 16.27
N ALA A 115 -5.83 1.73 16.41
CA ALA A 115 -4.45 1.24 16.45
C ALA A 115 -3.85 1.12 15.04
N TYR A 116 -2.77 1.85 14.77
CA TYR A 116 -2.07 1.82 13.48
C TYR A 116 -0.56 1.58 13.64
N LYS A 117 0.09 1.23 12.52
CA LYS A 117 1.55 1.15 12.40
C LYS A 117 2.08 2.27 11.53
N THR A 118 3.08 2.99 12.04
CA THR A 118 3.65 4.15 11.34
C THR A 118 4.76 3.72 10.38
N ILE A 119 4.67 4.19 9.13
CA ILE A 119 5.78 4.25 8.18
C ILE A 119 6.12 5.72 7.96
N LYS A 120 7.32 6.13 8.38
CA LYS A 120 7.78 7.50 8.23
C LYS A 120 8.75 7.61 7.06
N LEU A 121 8.37 8.34 6.01
CA LEU A 121 9.30 8.80 4.98
C LEU A 121 10.12 9.96 5.55
N THR A 122 11.38 9.73 5.91
CA THR A 122 12.20 10.68 6.69
C THR A 122 12.77 11.81 5.82
N TYR A 123 11.91 12.57 5.14
CA TYR A 123 12.28 13.78 4.39
C TYR A 123 12.94 14.84 5.29
N ASP A 124 12.50 14.91 6.55
CA ASP A 124 13.06 15.76 7.60
C ASP A 124 14.36 15.20 8.21
N ARG A 125 14.82 14.03 7.76
CA ARG A 125 15.96 13.25 8.31
C ARG A 125 15.80 12.83 9.77
N LYS A 126 14.62 12.98 10.37
CA LYS A 126 14.35 12.60 11.76
C LYS A 126 13.69 11.24 11.80
N ARG A 127 14.25 10.34 12.61
CA ARG A 127 13.65 9.03 12.86
C ARG A 127 12.61 9.12 13.96
N GLU A 128 11.60 8.26 13.87
CA GLU A 128 10.58 8.07 14.89
C GLU A 128 10.72 6.69 15.52
N LYS A 129 10.59 6.63 16.84
CA LYS A 129 10.63 5.37 17.58
C LYS A 129 9.41 4.52 17.19
N ASP A 130 9.60 3.21 17.10
CA ASP A 130 8.54 2.24 16.80
C ASP A 130 7.89 2.39 15.40
N ALA A 131 8.43 3.27 14.55
CA ALA A 131 8.05 3.43 13.15
C ALA A 131 9.02 2.72 12.19
N ILE A 132 8.52 2.31 11.03
CA ILE A 132 9.36 1.92 9.89
C ILE A 132 9.87 3.20 9.25
N ASN A 133 11.14 3.52 9.48
CA ASN A 133 11.76 4.75 9.00
C ASN A 133 12.37 4.53 7.62
N VAL A 134 11.84 5.20 6.60
CA VAL A 134 12.23 5.02 5.20
C VAL A 134 12.92 6.29 4.70
N SER A 135 14.19 6.18 4.35
CA SER A 135 14.92 7.27 3.69
C SER A 135 14.38 7.49 2.27
N PRO A 136 13.95 8.71 1.89
CA PRO A 136 13.36 8.98 0.57
C PRO A 136 14.45 9.12 -0.50
N LEU A 137 15.11 8.02 -0.83
CA LEU A 137 16.17 7.97 -1.84
C LEU A 137 15.59 8.11 -3.26
N ALA A 138 16.30 8.76 -4.17
CA ALA A 138 15.89 8.90 -5.57
C ALA A 138 15.63 7.54 -6.27
N SER A 139 16.34 6.49 -5.86
CA SER A 139 16.13 5.13 -6.36
C SER A 139 14.75 4.57 -6.04
N ILE A 140 14.12 4.97 -4.93
CA ILE A 140 12.76 4.56 -4.57
C ILE A 140 11.78 5.12 -5.58
N TRP A 141 11.87 6.42 -5.86
CA TRP A 141 10.99 7.11 -6.80
C TRP A 141 11.20 6.65 -8.24
N LYS A 142 12.46 6.44 -8.63
CA LYS A 142 12.78 5.78 -9.91
C LYS A 142 12.11 4.41 -10.02
N SER A 143 12.14 3.59 -8.96
CA SER A 143 11.48 2.29 -8.96
C SER A 143 9.96 2.40 -9.06
N VAL A 144 9.34 3.41 -8.44
CA VAL A 144 7.90 3.70 -8.58
C VAL A 144 7.55 4.01 -10.03
N GLU A 145 8.34 4.87 -10.69
CA GLU A 145 8.14 5.21 -12.11
C GLU A 145 8.37 4.00 -13.04
N GLU A 146 9.38 3.17 -12.76
CA GLU A 146 9.62 1.93 -13.52
C GLU A 146 8.45 0.95 -13.37
N ILE A 147 7.88 0.80 -12.17
CA ILE A 147 6.69 -0.04 -11.93
C ILE A 147 5.51 0.48 -12.76
N GLU A 148 5.25 1.79 -12.73
CA GLU A 148 4.17 2.43 -13.49
C GLU A 148 4.38 2.29 -15.01
N THR A 149 5.61 2.48 -15.47
CA THR A 149 5.96 2.47 -16.91
C THR A 149 5.89 1.06 -17.50
N TYR A 150 6.44 0.07 -16.78
CA TYR A 150 6.56 -1.29 -17.29
C TYR A 150 5.43 -2.20 -16.81
N ARG A 151 4.59 -1.74 -15.87
CA ARG A 151 3.51 -2.52 -15.24
C ARG A 151 4.03 -3.85 -14.69
N ILE A 152 5.19 -3.80 -14.02
CA ILE A 152 5.83 -4.94 -13.36
C ILE A 152 6.18 -4.52 -11.94
N LEU A 153 5.67 -5.24 -10.94
CA LEU A 153 5.96 -4.98 -9.53
C LEU A 153 7.40 -5.35 -9.16
N ASN A 154 8.32 -4.42 -9.40
CA ASN A 154 9.71 -4.49 -8.97
C ASN A 154 9.86 -4.25 -7.46
N PRO A 155 10.91 -4.82 -6.81
CA PRO A 155 11.22 -4.49 -5.43
C PRO A 155 11.47 -3.01 -5.22
N ILE A 156 10.81 -2.41 -4.23
CA ILE A 156 11.16 -1.06 -3.79
C ILE A 156 12.55 -1.11 -3.11
N PRO A 157 13.54 -0.32 -3.56
CA PRO A 157 14.93 -0.40 -3.09
C PRO A 157 15.12 0.29 -1.73
N SER A 158 14.39 -0.16 -0.72
CA SER A 158 14.48 0.30 0.67
C SER A 158 14.57 -0.89 1.63
N THR A 159 15.74 -1.07 2.25
CA THR A 159 15.97 -2.16 3.22
C THR A 159 15.06 -2.02 4.43
N ASP A 160 14.89 -0.79 4.95
CA ASP A 160 14.08 -0.52 6.13
C ASP A 160 12.60 -0.79 5.85
N LEU A 161 12.08 -0.33 4.70
CA LEU A 161 10.71 -0.61 4.28
C LEU A 161 10.46 -2.12 4.16
N ASN A 162 11.33 -2.82 3.43
CA ASN A 162 11.15 -4.24 3.17
C ASN A 162 11.24 -5.09 4.45
N LYS A 163 12.19 -4.79 5.35
CA LYS A 163 12.29 -5.49 6.63
C LYS A 163 11.11 -5.17 7.54
N GLY A 164 10.70 -3.90 7.59
CA GLY A 164 9.57 -3.44 8.38
C GLY A 164 8.26 -4.09 7.94
N LEU A 165 7.93 -4.04 6.65
CA LEU A 165 6.73 -4.68 6.10
C LEU A 165 6.77 -6.20 6.26
N ALA A 166 7.92 -6.84 6.06
CA ALA A 166 8.05 -8.28 6.28
C ALA A 166 7.79 -8.67 7.74
N ALA A 167 8.29 -7.89 8.71
CA ALA A 167 8.04 -8.14 10.12
C ALA A 167 6.58 -7.87 10.51
N LEU A 168 5.98 -6.84 9.91
CA LEU A 168 4.59 -6.45 10.15
C LEU A 168 3.59 -7.49 9.63
N LEU A 169 3.74 -7.92 8.38
CA LEU A 169 2.71 -8.71 7.68
C LEU A 169 2.95 -10.22 7.73
N ALA A 170 4.16 -10.68 8.05
CA ALA A 170 4.42 -12.12 8.10
C ALA A 170 3.52 -12.88 9.09
N PRO A 171 3.22 -12.39 10.30
CA PRO A 171 2.28 -13.05 11.22
C PRO A 171 0.88 -13.19 10.62
N GLU A 172 0.35 -12.10 10.06
CA GLU A 172 -1.00 -12.05 9.45
C GLU A 172 -1.12 -12.97 8.23
N LEU A 173 -0.04 -13.12 7.47
CA LEU A 173 0.02 -13.98 6.29
C LEU A 173 0.40 -15.43 6.62
N ASN A 174 0.58 -15.78 7.90
CA ASN A 174 1.09 -17.08 8.35
C ASN A 174 2.41 -17.48 7.65
N LEU A 175 3.31 -16.50 7.46
CA LEU A 175 4.61 -16.66 6.84
C LEU A 175 5.75 -16.50 7.86
N LYS A 176 6.91 -17.07 7.54
CA LYS A 176 8.16 -16.66 8.20
C LYS A 176 8.57 -15.29 7.69
N VAL A 177 9.04 -14.40 8.56
CA VAL A 177 9.55 -13.06 8.19
C VAL A 177 10.59 -13.13 7.06
N LYS A 178 11.47 -14.14 7.08
CA LYS A 178 12.45 -14.37 6.01
C LYS A 178 11.80 -14.65 4.65
N THR A 179 10.68 -15.36 4.64
CA THR A 179 9.91 -15.65 3.42
C THR A 179 9.26 -14.39 2.90
N ALA A 180 8.57 -13.61 3.76
CA ALA A 180 7.98 -12.33 3.38
C ALA A 180 9.03 -11.36 2.81
N LEU A 181 10.19 -11.26 3.45
CA LEU A 181 11.31 -10.45 2.95
C LEU A 181 11.81 -10.93 1.58
N LYS A 182 11.88 -12.25 1.36
CA LYS A 182 12.27 -12.82 0.07
C LYS A 182 11.26 -12.44 -1.02
N LEU A 183 9.95 -12.46 -0.72
CA LEU A 183 8.91 -12.06 -1.67
C LEU A 183 9.02 -10.57 -2.05
N LEU A 184 9.16 -9.70 -1.05
CA LEU A 184 9.36 -8.25 -1.23
C LEU A 184 10.60 -7.92 -2.08
N THR A 185 11.68 -8.69 -1.93
CA THR A 185 12.97 -8.43 -2.60
C THR A 185 13.20 -9.24 -3.87
N ARG A 186 12.27 -10.14 -4.22
CA ARG A 186 12.37 -10.98 -5.43
C ARG A 186 12.25 -10.12 -6.67
N ARG A 187 13.27 -10.18 -7.54
CA ARG A 187 13.18 -9.62 -8.89
C ARG A 187 12.46 -10.61 -9.81
N TRP A 188 11.58 -10.09 -10.65
CA TRP A 188 11.12 -10.82 -11.83
C TRP A 188 12.30 -10.88 -12.82
N GLY A 189 12.43 -11.98 -13.56
CA GLY A 189 13.66 -12.41 -14.25
C GLY A 189 14.46 -11.32 -14.97
N LYS A 190 15.78 -11.50 -15.00
CA LYS A 190 16.63 -10.92 -16.05
C LYS A 190 16.41 -11.69 -17.34
#